data_AF-A0A3M8X5D3-F1
#
_entry.id   AF-A0A3M8X5D3-F1
#
_cell.length_a   1.000
_cell.length_b   1.000
_cell.length_c   1.000
_cell.angle_alpha   90.00
_cell.angle_beta   90.00
_cell.angle_gamma   90.00
#
_symmetry.space_group_name_H-M   'P 1'
#
loop_
_entity.id
_entity.type
_entity.pdbx_description
1 polymer ?
#
loop_
_entity_poly.entity_id
_entity_poly.type
_entity_poly.pdbx_seq_one_letter_code
_entity_poly.pdbx_strand_id
1 'polypeptide(L)' 'DREAGLAAPRAALAALLEPDRESLRLAPERLADSFQLLLMFAGRPGVNDPLTTDELVDLFLHGAFTGPGEGR' A
#
# COMPACT_ATOMS: atom_id res chain seq x y z
N ASP A 1 13.66 16.72 9.11
CA ASP A 1 12.22 16.39 9.03
C ASP A 1 11.96 14.99 8.51
N ARG A 2 11.44 14.10 9.36
CA ARG A 2 10.95 12.79 8.87
C ARG A 2 9.62 12.94 8.13
N GLU A 3 8.73 13.85 8.56
CA GLU A 3 7.46 14.12 7.88
C GLU A 3 7.64 14.66 6.46
N ALA A 4 8.53 15.64 6.26
CA ALA A 4 8.80 16.19 4.93
C ALA A 4 9.40 15.14 3.96
N GLY A 5 10.21 14.21 4.46
CA GLY A 5 10.75 13.10 3.66
C GLY A 5 9.70 12.08 3.21
N LEU A 6 8.54 12.06 3.85
CA LEU A 6 7.43 11.14 3.59
C LEU A 6 6.30 11.76 2.78
N ALA A 7 6.26 13.09 2.67
CA ALA A 7 5.23 13.80 1.91
C ALA A 7 5.38 13.59 0.39
N ALA A 8 6.61 13.62 -0.14
CA ALA A 8 6.86 13.47 -1.58
C ALA A 8 6.56 12.05 -2.10
N PRO A 9 6.97 10.96 -1.44
CA PRO A 9 6.59 9.60 -1.85
C PRO A 9 5.08 9.36 -1.79
N ARG A 10 4.41 9.86 -0.74
CA ARG A 10 2.95 9.76 -0.61
C ARG A 10 2.23 10.45 -1.76
N ALA A 11 2.63 11.68 -2.10
CA ALA A 11 2.01 12.44 -3.20
C ALA A 11 2.19 11.72 -4.55
N ALA A 12 3.37 11.14 -4.78
CA ALA A 12 3.64 10.34 -5.98
C ALA A 12 2.75 9.08 -6.03
N LEU A 13 2.60 8.37 -4.91
CA LEU A 13 1.72 7.20 -4.82
C LEU A 13 0.24 7.57 -5.05
N ALA A 14 -0.23 8.66 -4.48
CA ALA A 14 -1.60 9.13 -4.72
C ALA A 14 -1.83 9.48 -6.20
N ALA A 15 -0.88 10.15 -6.84
CA ALA A 15 -0.96 10.48 -8.27
C ALA A 15 -0.97 9.24 -9.18
N LEU A 16 -0.31 8.14 -8.78
CA LEU A 16 -0.36 6.87 -9.49
C LEU A 16 -1.73 6.19 -9.40
N LEU A 17 -2.44 6.37 -8.29
CA LEU A 17 -3.77 5.79 -8.04
C LEU A 17 -4.91 6.65 -8.58
N GLU A 18 -4.66 7.93 -8.86
CA GLU A 18 -5.67 8.88 -9.35
C GLU A 18 -6.45 8.43 -10.59
N PRO A 19 -5.82 7.82 -11.62
CA PRO A 19 -6.54 7.38 -12.82
C PRO A 19 -7.65 6.36 -12.54
N ASP A 20 -7.50 5.57 -11.47
CA ASP A 20 -8.41 4.49 -11.10
C ASP A 20 -9.34 4.86 -9.93
N ARG A 21 -9.38 6.14 -9.52
CA ARG A 21 -10.09 6.63 -8.32
C ARG A 21 -11.51 6.06 -8.15
N GLU A 22 -12.28 5.97 -9.23
CA GLU A 22 -13.67 5.49 -9.19
C GLU A 22 -13.79 3.99 -8.89
N SER A 23 -12.74 3.21 -9.16
CA SER A 23 -12.68 1.76 -8.92
C SER A 23 -12.11 1.41 -7.55
N LEU A 24 -11.53 2.37 -6.83
CA LEU A 24 -10.86 2.15 -5.55
C LEU A 24 -11.85 2.11 -4.39
N ARG A 25 -11.58 1.25 -3.41
CA ARG A 25 -12.39 1.13 -2.18
C ARG A 25 -12.25 2.34 -1.24
N LEU A 26 -11.18 3.10 -1.38
CA LEU A 26 -10.83 4.26 -0.56
C LEU A 26 -10.19 5.33 -1.45
N ALA A 27 -10.16 6.58 -0.96
CA ALA A 27 -9.50 7.66 -1.67
C ALA A 27 -7.98 7.35 -1.90
N PRO A 28 -7.41 7.72 -3.06
CA PRO A 28 -5.99 7.53 -3.40
C PRO A 28 -5.03 7.93 -2.29
N GLU A 29 -5.30 9.05 -1.60
CA GLU A 29 -4.44 9.59 -0.57
C GLU A 29 -4.42 8.71 0.69
N ARG A 30 -5.53 8.01 0.99
CA ARG A 30 -5.62 7.07 2.12
C ARG A 30 -4.95 5.74 1.80
N LEU A 31 -5.02 5.33 0.54
CA LEU A 31 -4.35 4.14 0.04
C LEU A 31 -2.82 4.34 0.01
N ALA A 32 -2.35 5.49 -0.49
CA ALA A 32 -0.95 5.88 -0.44
C ALA A 32 -0.37 5.86 0.98
N ASP A 33 -1.11 6.39 1.96
CA ASP A 33 -0.73 6.31 3.38
C ASP A 33 -0.56 4.88 3.87
N SER A 34 -1.55 4.05 3.59
CA SER A 34 -1.59 2.67 4.06
C SER A 34 -0.45 1.86 3.45
N PHE A 35 -0.19 2.05 2.15
CA PHE A 35 0.91 1.39 1.45
C PHE A 35 2.28 1.83 1.98
N GLN A 36 2.45 3.12 2.27
CA GLN A 36 3.70 3.64 2.82
C GLN A 36 4.00 3.06 4.21
N LEU A 37 2.97 2.89 5.04
CA LEU A 37 3.12 2.21 6.34
C LEU A 37 3.51 0.74 6.16
N LEU A 38 2.86 0.01 5.26
CA LEU A 38 3.20 -1.37 4.92
C LEU A 38 4.67 -1.51 4.49
N LEU A 39 5.14 -0.65 3.58
CA LEU A 39 6.52 -0.66 3.10
C LEU A 39 7.53 -0.38 4.22
N MET A 40 7.21 0.55 5.13
CA MET A 40 8.04 0.83 6.30
C MET A 40 8.17 -0.37 7.25
N PHE A 41 7.13 -1.19 7.39
CA PHE A 41 7.17 -2.37 8.26
C PHE A 41 7.86 -3.56 7.60
N ALA A 42 7.67 -3.75 6.28
CA ALA A 42 8.31 -4.84 5.54
C ALA A 42 9.85 -4.77 5.57
N GLY A 43 10.42 -3.56 5.55
CA GLY A 43 11.87 -3.35 5.60
C GLY A 43 12.50 -3.38 6.99
N ARG A 44 11.75 -3.70 8.06
CA ARG A 44 12.31 -3.67 9.41
C ARG A 44 13.19 -4.90 9.70
N PRO A 45 14.36 -4.71 10.37
CA PRO A 45 15.14 -5.82 10.87
C PRO A 45 14.33 -6.61 11.92
N GLY A 46 14.32 -7.93 11.81
CA GLY A 46 13.57 -8.84 12.70
C GLY A 46 12.28 -9.41 12.09
N VAL A 47 11.92 -9.03 10.87
CA VAL A 47 10.87 -9.72 10.10
C VAL A 47 11.46 -11.03 9.56
N ASN A 48 10.88 -12.16 9.98
CA ASN A 48 11.17 -13.45 9.35
C ASN A 48 10.46 -13.48 8.00
N ASP A 49 11.22 -13.71 6.93
CA ASP A 49 10.71 -13.79 5.55
C ASP A 49 9.97 -12.51 5.09
N PRO A 50 10.71 -11.39 4.89
CA PRO A 50 10.08 -10.14 4.45
C PRO A 50 9.50 -10.29 3.04
N LEU A 51 8.27 -9.84 2.87
CA LEU A 51 7.63 -9.78 1.54
C LEU A 51 8.48 -8.97 0.57
N THR A 52 8.62 -9.48 -0.65
CA THR A 52 9.17 -8.72 -1.76
C THR A 52 8.27 -7.53 -2.09
N THR A 53 8.81 -6.57 -2.86
CA THR A 53 8.01 -5.41 -3.31
C THR A 53 6.81 -5.87 -4.14
N ASP A 54 7.00 -6.87 -5.01
CA ASP A 54 5.94 -7.40 -5.87
C ASP A 54 4.84 -8.08 -5.06
N GLU A 55 5.19 -8.88 -4.04
CA GLU A 55 4.21 -9.52 -3.15
C GLU A 55 3.43 -8.51 -2.31
N LEU A 56 4.08 -7.41 -1.88
CA LEU A 56 3.40 -6.32 -1.18
C LEU A 56 2.41 -5.59 -2.09
N VAL A 57 2.78 -5.35 -3.34
CA VAL A 57 1.91 -4.71 -4.33
C VAL A 57 0.71 -5.61 -4.63
N ASP A 58 0.94 -6.90 -4.88
CA ASP A 58 -0.13 -7.88 -5.14
C ASP A 58 -1.11 -7.97 -3.97
N LEU A 59 -0.59 -8.13 -2.74
CA LEU A 59 -1.39 -8.13 -1.51
C LEU A 59 -2.18 -6.84 -1.34
N PHE A 60 -1.59 -5.69 -1.67
CA PHE A 60 -2.25 -4.40 -1.51
C PHE A 60 -3.40 -4.20 -2.51
N LEU A 61 -3.21 -4.61 -3.77
CA LEU A 61 -4.19 -4.43 -4.83
C LEU A 61 -5.29 -5.49 -4.81
N HIS A 62 -4.96 -6.72 -4.39
CA HIS A 62 -5.86 -7.87 -4.50
C HIS A 62 -6.33 -8.41 -3.13
N GLY A 63 -5.67 -8.03 -2.05
CA GLY A 63 -5.93 -8.58 -0.72
C GLY A 63 -5.33 -9.99 -0.55
N ALA A 64 -5.49 -10.57 0.64
CA ALA A 64 -4.85 -11.84 1.01
C ALA A 64 -5.62 -13.11 0.57
N PHE A 65 -6.83 -12.96 0.01
CA PHE A 65 -7.72 -14.09 -0.29
C PHE A 65 -7.80 -14.33 -1.80
N THR A 66 -7.59 -15.58 -2.23
CA THR A 66 -7.59 -16.00 -3.64
C THR A 66 -8.92 -16.61 -4.11
N GLY A 67 -9.97 -16.55 -3.29
CA GLY A 67 -11.33 -17.06 -3.58
C GLY A 67 -12.41 -16.09 -3.10
N PRO A 68 -13.72 -16.44 -3.20
CA PRO A 68 -14.80 -15.58 -2.73
C PRO A 68 -14.78 -15.49 -1.20
N GLY A 69 -13.87 -14.65 -0.70
CA GLY A 69 -13.94 -14.05 0.62
C GLY A 69 -14.95 -12.93 0.59
N GLU A 70 -16.22 -13.26 0.34
CA GLU A 70 -17.35 -12.47 0.86
C GLU A 70 -17.31 -12.60 2.39
N GLY A 71 -16.40 -11.84 3.00
CA GLY A 71 -16.26 -11.74 4.43
C GLY A 71 -16.87 -10.44 4.92
N ARG A 72 -18.20 -10.44 5.06
CA ARG A 72 -19.03 -9.67 6.02
C ARG A 72 -18.78 -8.17 6.20
#